data_AF-A0A4Q6FEH2-F1
#
_entry.id   AF-A0A4Q6FEH2-F1
#
_cell.length_a   1.000
_cell.length_b   1.000
_cell.length_c   1.000
_cell.angle_alpha   90.00
_cell.angle_beta   90.00
_cell.angle_gamma   90.00
#
_symmetry.space_group_name_H-M   'P 1'
#
loop_
_entity.id
_entity.type
_entity.pdbx_description
1 polymer ?
#
loop_
_entity_poly.entity_id
_entity_poly.type
_entity_poly.pdbx_seq_one_letter_code
_entity_poly.pdbx_strand_id
1 'polypeptide(L)'
;MADITSLAGSAANTANSEKLGQLTNRQPQDAEEVKKLSKDFESIFMEIVLKSMRESVDKSNFIDGGNGEQIFQSMLDTEYAKNLASQDMTGLSASIESHLTHLMDGGGKINEVQKAMGKAQYIRQKNDMINGPKED
;
A
#
# COMPACT_ATOMS: atom_id res chain seq x y z
N MET A 1 -38.11 -13.33 -4.64
CA MET A 1 -37.77 -11.97 -5.08
C MET A 1 -36.38 -11.69 -4.52
N ALA A 2 -35.41 -11.35 -5.37
CA ALA A 2 -34.03 -11.17 -4.94
C ALA A 2 -33.87 -9.82 -4.20
N ASP A 3 -33.31 -9.86 -3.00
CA ASP A 3 -33.10 -8.70 -2.14
C ASP A 3 -32.12 -7.70 -2.77
N ILE A 4 -32.67 -6.64 -3.36
CA ILE A 4 -31.91 -5.55 -4.01
C ILE A 4 -31.05 -4.74 -3.03
N THR A 5 -31.32 -4.81 -1.72
CA THR A 5 -30.51 -4.20 -0.65
C THR A 5 -29.13 -4.88 -0.51
N SER A 6 -29.01 -6.15 -0.89
CA SER A 6 -27.74 -6.89 -0.92
C SER A 6 -26.80 -6.44 -2.03
N LEU A 7 -27.33 -5.85 -3.12
CA LEU A 7 -26.54 -5.57 -4.32
C LEU A 7 -25.68 -4.30 -4.17
N ALA A 8 -26.20 -3.26 -3.50
CA ALA A 8 -25.47 -1.99 -3.29
C ALA A 8 -24.35 -2.11 -2.24
N GLY A 9 -24.61 -2.80 -1.12
CA GLY A 9 -23.58 -3.15 -0.14
C GLY A 9 -22.49 -4.03 -0.75
N SER A 10 -22.86 -4.89 -1.72
CA SER A 10 -21.91 -5.70 -2.47
C SER A 10 -21.06 -4.90 -3.43
N ALA A 11 -21.56 -3.88 -4.13
CA ALA A 11 -20.78 -3.12 -5.11
C ALA A 11 -19.61 -2.33 -4.50
N ALA A 12 -19.82 -1.67 -3.35
CA ALA A 12 -18.75 -0.96 -2.64
C ALA A 12 -17.73 -1.93 -2.01
N ASN A 13 -18.20 -3.05 -1.45
CA ASN A 13 -17.31 -4.12 -0.99
C ASN A 13 -16.53 -4.77 -2.14
N THR A 14 -17.15 -4.94 -3.31
CA THR A 14 -16.52 -5.49 -4.51
C THR A 14 -15.44 -4.53 -5.02
N ALA A 15 -15.73 -3.23 -5.15
CA ALA A 15 -14.75 -2.24 -5.56
C ALA A 15 -13.53 -2.18 -4.61
N ASN A 16 -13.76 -2.25 -3.30
CA ASN A 16 -12.67 -2.30 -2.32
C ASN A 16 -11.89 -3.61 -2.36
N SER A 17 -12.57 -4.73 -2.58
CA SER A 17 -11.91 -6.04 -2.73
C SER A 17 -11.06 -6.12 -4.00
N GLU A 18 -11.52 -5.53 -5.11
CA GLU A 18 -10.78 -5.45 -6.37
C GLU A 18 -9.57 -4.52 -6.23
N LYS A 19 -9.76 -3.35 -5.63
CA LYS A 19 -8.66 -2.40 -5.36
C LYS A 19 -7.62 -3.04 -4.44
N LEU A 20 -8.04 -3.71 -3.38
CA LEU A 20 -7.15 -4.42 -2.45
C LEU A 20 -6.40 -5.57 -3.15
N GLY A 21 -7.07 -6.33 -4.01
CA GLY A 21 -6.43 -7.37 -4.83
C GLY A 21 -5.35 -6.82 -5.76
N GLN A 22 -5.60 -5.65 -6.36
CA GLN A 22 -4.61 -4.96 -7.19
C GLN A 22 -3.41 -4.45 -6.38
N LEU A 23 -3.64 -3.92 -5.17
CA LEU A 23 -2.56 -3.44 -4.29
C LEU A 23 -1.72 -4.60 -3.73
N THR A 24 -2.34 -5.73 -3.41
CA THR A 24 -1.65 -6.93 -2.87
C THR A 24 -0.72 -7.57 -3.90
N ASN A 25 -1.09 -7.52 -5.20
CA ASN A 25 -0.26 -8.04 -6.28
C ASN A 25 0.85 -7.08 -6.74
N ARG A 26 0.89 -5.85 -6.22
CA ARG A 26 1.92 -4.87 -6.58
C ARG A 26 3.21 -5.18 -5.81
N GLN A 27 4.29 -5.43 -6.54
CA GLN A 27 5.63 -5.50 -5.97
C GLN A 27 6.33 -4.14 -6.13
N PRO A 28 6.43 -3.34 -5.06
CA PRO A 28 7.12 -2.05 -5.13
C PRO A 28 8.62 -2.28 -5.40
N GLN A 29 9.19 -1.50 -6.32
CA GLN A 29 10.59 -1.62 -6.76
C GLN A 29 11.50 -0.60 -6.07
N ASP A 30 10.94 0.50 -5.56
CA ASP A 30 11.67 1.57 -4.89
C ASP A 30 10.91 2.13 -3.68
N ALA A 31 11.57 3.03 -2.94
CA ALA A 31 11.01 3.63 -1.73
C ALA A 31 9.77 4.51 -2.01
N GLU A 32 9.71 5.17 -3.16
CA GLU A 32 8.57 6.01 -3.53
C GLU A 32 7.32 5.16 -3.83
N GLU A 33 7.50 4.01 -4.47
CA GLU A 33 6.44 3.02 -4.69
C GLU A 33 5.95 2.40 -3.38
N VAL A 34 6.84 2.12 -2.43
CA VAL A 34 6.46 1.64 -1.09
C VAL A 34 5.63 2.69 -0.37
N LYS A 35 6.07 3.95 -0.38
CA LYS A 35 5.35 5.06 0.24
C LYS A 35 3.96 5.24 -0.38
N LYS A 36 3.88 5.21 -1.71
CA LYS A 36 2.61 5.31 -2.43
C LYS A 36 1.68 4.14 -2.10
N LEU A 37 2.20 2.92 -2.09
CA LEU A 37 1.44 1.73 -1.73
C LEU A 37 0.92 1.82 -0.29
N SER A 38 1.74 2.32 0.63
CA SER A 38 1.36 2.52 2.03
C SER A 38 0.24 3.54 2.19
N LYS A 39 0.27 4.65 1.44
CA LYS A 39 -0.83 5.63 1.38
C LYS A 39 -2.10 5.04 0.75
N ASP A 40 -1.96 4.21 -0.28
CA ASP A 40 -3.11 3.52 -0.89
C ASP A 40 -3.81 2.58 0.13
N PHE A 41 -3.05 1.89 0.97
CA PHE A 41 -3.59 1.08 2.07
C PHE A 41 -4.26 1.94 3.16
N GLU A 42 -3.63 3.04 3.59
CA GLU A 42 -4.26 3.97 4.54
C GLU A 42 -5.58 4.52 4.00
N SER A 43 -5.68 4.79 2.69
CA SER A 43 -6.93 5.24 2.07
C SER A 43 -8.06 4.22 2.23
N ILE A 44 -7.78 2.92 2.07
CA ILE A 44 -8.82 1.88 2.25
C ILE A 44 -9.25 1.81 3.71
N PHE A 45 -8.29 1.93 4.64
CA PHE A 45 -8.62 1.95 6.07
C PHE A 45 -9.48 3.16 6.44
N MET A 46 -9.16 4.35 5.93
CA MET A 46 -9.98 5.55 6.16
C MET A 46 -11.39 5.41 5.59
N GLU A 47 -11.56 4.75 4.45
CA GLU A 47 -12.88 4.48 3.89
C GLU A 47 -13.71 3.58 4.81
N ILE A 48 -13.09 2.54 5.40
CA ILE A 48 -13.74 1.67 6.39
C ILE A 48 -14.13 2.47 7.63
N VAL A 49 -13.23 3.32 8.14
CA VAL A 49 -13.50 4.17 9.31
C VAL A 49 -14.68 5.11 9.05
N LEU A 50 -14.68 5.82 7.91
CA LEU A 50 -15.76 6.73 7.53
C LEU A 50 -17.11 5.99 7.40
N LYS A 51 -17.08 4.80 6.79
CA LYS A 51 -18.26 3.94 6.67
C LYS A 51 -18.77 3.51 8.05
N SER A 52 -17.89 3.02 8.93
CA SER A 52 -18.27 2.59 10.28
C SER A 52 -18.82 3.75 11.13
N MET A 53 -18.24 4.95 11.03
CA MET A 53 -18.78 6.14 11.69
C MET A 53 -20.20 6.44 11.21
N ARG A 54 -20.47 6.32 9.91
CA ARG A 54 -21.80 6.56 9.35
C ARG A 54 -22.81 5.48 9.74
N GLU A 55 -22.39 4.21 9.75
CA GLU A 55 -23.22 3.10 10.21
C GLU A 55 -23.58 3.20 11.70
N SER A 56 -22.75 3.89 12.50
CA SER A 56 -23.02 4.14 13.92
C SER A 56 -24.05 5.25 14.19
N VAL A 57 -24.41 6.05 13.17
CA VAL A 57 -25.44 7.08 13.29
C VAL A 57 -26.80 6.45 12.94
N ASP A 58 -27.71 6.44 13.91
CA ASP A 58 -29.08 5.94 13.71
C ASP A 58 -29.76 6.67 12.56
N LYS A 59 -30.03 5.96 11.47
CA LYS A 59 -30.77 6.50 10.33
C LYS A 59 -32.24 6.55 10.70
N SER A 60 -32.81 7.75 10.81
CA SER A 60 -34.25 7.89 10.96
C SER A 60 -34.94 7.38 9.69
N ASN A 61 -35.88 6.45 9.82
CA ASN A 61 -36.65 5.81 8.72
C ASN A 61 -37.45 6.80 7.83
N PHE A 62 -37.33 8.10 8.04
CA PHE A 62 -38.06 9.16 7.34
C PHE A 62 -37.25 9.85 6.23
N ILE A 63 -35.92 9.72 6.24
CA ILE A 63 -35.02 10.32 5.24
C ILE A 63 -33.95 9.29 4.88
N ASP A 64 -34.30 8.35 4.00
CA ASP A 64 -33.34 7.49 3.30
C ASP A 64 -33.42 7.89 1.82
N GLY A 65 -32.40 8.57 1.28
CA GLY A 65 -32.32 8.96 -0.13
C GLY A 65 -31.99 7.80 -1.07
N GLY A 66 -32.14 6.56 -0.61
CA GLY A 66 -32.21 5.36 -1.42
C GLY A 66 -30.87 4.95 -2.03
N ASN A 67 -30.94 4.02 -3.00
CA ASN A 67 -29.75 3.42 -3.62
C ASN A 67 -28.85 4.44 -4.33
N GLY A 68 -29.42 5.52 -4.87
CA GLY A 68 -28.65 6.57 -5.54
C GLY A 68 -27.76 7.35 -4.57
N GLU A 69 -28.31 7.76 -3.43
CA GLU A 69 -27.55 8.44 -2.38
C GLU A 69 -26.39 7.57 -1.89
N GLN A 70 -26.62 6.27 -1.67
CA GLN A 70 -25.58 5.35 -1.20
C GLN A 70 -24.40 5.23 -2.16
N ILE A 71 -24.65 5.23 -3.48
CA ILE A 71 -23.60 5.16 -4.51
C ILE A 71 -22.79 6.47 -4.54
N PHE A 72 -23.46 7.63 -4.52
CA PHE A 72 -22.74 8.90 -4.47
C PHE A 72 -21.98 9.08 -3.16
N GLN A 73 -22.53 8.60 -2.06
CA GLN A 73 -21.90 8.65 -0.76
C GLN A 73 -20.65 7.78 -0.71
N SER A 74 -20.66 6.57 -1.27
CA SER A 74 -19.46 5.72 -1.31
C SER A 74 -18.35 6.32 -2.18
N MET A 75 -18.70 6.95 -3.31
CA MET A 75 -17.73 7.69 -4.13
C MET A 75 -17.15 8.90 -3.37
N LEU A 76 -17.98 9.62 -2.61
CA LEU A 76 -17.52 10.74 -1.79
C LEU A 76 -16.58 10.25 -0.67
N ASP A 77 -16.95 9.16 0.00
CA ASP A 77 -16.16 8.57 1.08
C ASP A 77 -14.79 8.09 0.55
N THR A 78 -14.76 7.57 -0.67
CA THR A 78 -13.50 7.20 -1.37
C THR A 78 -12.58 8.42 -1.54
N GLU A 79 -13.10 9.56 -1.99
CA GLU A 79 -12.29 10.77 -2.20
C GLU A 79 -11.84 11.41 -0.88
N TYR A 80 -12.72 11.42 0.13
CA TYR A 80 -12.33 11.84 1.48
C TYR A 80 -11.23 10.95 2.05
N ALA A 81 -11.37 9.64 1.91
CA ALA A 81 -10.38 8.70 2.39
C ALA A 81 -9.01 8.88 1.72
N LYS A 82 -8.98 9.11 0.40
CA LYS A 82 -7.74 9.48 -0.33
C LYS A 82 -7.14 10.78 0.16
N ASN A 83 -7.98 11.80 0.37
CA ASN A 83 -7.53 13.11 0.82
C ASN A 83 -6.94 13.04 2.23
N LEU A 84 -7.61 12.32 3.15
CA LEU A 84 -7.15 12.09 4.51
C LEU A 84 -5.83 11.29 4.54
N ALA A 85 -5.75 10.21 3.76
CA ALA A 85 -4.51 9.42 3.64
C ALA A 85 -3.35 10.23 3.03
N SER A 86 -3.63 11.21 2.18
CA SER A 86 -2.59 12.08 1.62
C SER A 86 -2.00 13.05 2.65
N GLN A 87 -2.75 13.38 3.70
CA GLN A 87 -2.34 14.29 4.77
C GLN A 87 -1.50 13.60 5.88
N ASP A 88 -1.24 12.29 5.75
CA ASP A 88 -0.42 11.51 6.70
C ASP A 88 -0.92 11.63 8.16
N MET A 89 -2.23 11.77 8.34
CA MET A 89 -2.84 12.22 9.60
C MET A 89 -2.82 11.16 10.70
N THR A 90 -2.83 9.89 10.35
CA THR A 90 -2.92 8.78 11.33
C THR A 90 -1.57 8.12 11.64
N GLY A 91 -0.53 8.38 10.83
CA GLY A 91 0.75 7.69 10.92
C GLY A 91 0.71 6.21 10.51
N LEU A 92 -0.44 5.72 10.03
CA LEU A 92 -0.60 4.34 9.61
C LEU A 92 0.20 4.04 8.35
N SER A 93 0.19 4.93 7.34
CA SER A 93 1.04 4.79 6.15
C SER A 93 2.51 4.67 6.51
N ALA A 94 3.02 5.48 7.44
CA ALA A 94 4.41 5.39 7.88
C ALA A 94 4.75 4.04 8.54
N SER A 95 3.81 3.47 9.30
CA SER A 95 3.98 2.15 9.92
C SER A 95 3.98 1.04 8.88
N ILE A 96 3.09 1.12 7.88
CA ILE A 96 3.02 0.19 6.75
C ILE A 96 4.29 0.31 5.89
N GLU A 97 4.74 1.54 5.61
CA GLU A 97 5.96 1.82 4.87
C GLU A 97 7.16 1.17 5.54
N SER A 98 7.34 1.40 6.84
CA SER A 98 8.41 0.78 7.62
C SER A 98 8.36 -0.75 7.55
N HIS A 99 7.17 -1.35 7.66
CA HIS A 99 7.01 -2.80 7.57
C HIS A 99 7.35 -3.34 6.19
N LEU A 100 6.86 -2.70 5.12
CA LEU A 100 7.12 -3.08 3.74
C LEU A 100 8.62 -2.92 3.38
N THR A 101 9.23 -1.81 3.77
CA THR A 101 10.66 -1.59 3.59
C THR A 101 11.48 -2.63 4.35
N HIS A 102 11.08 -3.00 5.57
CA HIS A 102 11.77 -4.04 6.33
C HIS A 102 11.70 -5.42 5.66
N LEU A 103 10.54 -5.77 5.10
CA LEU A 103 10.37 -7.01 4.33
C LEU A 103 11.21 -7.01 3.03
N MET A 104 11.36 -5.85 2.40
CA MET A 104 12.20 -5.68 1.21
C MET A 104 13.70 -5.71 1.53
N ASP A 105 14.12 -5.09 2.63
CA ASP A 105 15.52 -5.09 3.11
C ASP A 105 15.95 -6.45 3.69
N GLY A 106 14.99 -7.25 4.18
CA GLY A 106 15.21 -8.62 4.63
C GLY A 106 15.81 -9.56 3.58
N GLY A 107 15.73 -9.22 2.28
CA GLY A 107 16.43 -9.90 1.18
C GLY A 107 17.79 -9.29 0.80
N GLY A 108 18.16 -8.14 1.35
CA GLY A 108 19.27 -7.29 0.90
C GLY A 108 20.62 -7.52 1.58
N LYS A 109 20.68 -8.16 2.75
CA LYS A 109 21.93 -8.39 3.49
C LYS A 109 22.94 -9.27 2.72
N ILE A 110 22.48 -10.07 1.75
CA ILE A 110 23.35 -10.90 0.90
C ILE A 110 23.93 -10.09 -0.29
N ASN A 111 23.22 -9.05 -0.77
CA ASN A 111 23.59 -8.30 -1.96
C ASN A 111 24.69 -7.25 -1.71
N GLU A 112 24.74 -6.58 -0.55
CA GLU A 112 25.81 -5.63 -0.24
C GLU A 112 27.17 -6.31 -0.04
N VAL A 113 27.18 -7.48 0.61
CA VAL A 113 28.40 -8.28 0.81
C VAL A 113 28.88 -8.83 -0.53
N GLN A 114 27.99 -9.30 -1.41
CA GLN A 114 28.36 -9.71 -2.77
C GLN A 114 28.85 -8.55 -3.64
N LYS A 115 28.25 -7.36 -3.53
CA LYS A 115 28.69 -6.15 -4.24
C LYS A 115 30.06 -5.65 -3.74
N ALA A 116 30.29 -5.69 -2.42
CA ALA A 116 31.57 -5.35 -1.81
C ALA A 116 32.66 -6.37 -2.14
N MET A 117 32.33 -7.68 -2.10
CA MET A 117 33.23 -8.75 -2.52
C MET A 117 33.56 -8.65 -4.01
N GLY A 118 32.59 -8.43 -4.90
CA GLY A 118 32.83 -8.26 -6.33
C GLY A 118 33.72 -7.05 -6.65
N LYS A 119 33.52 -5.93 -5.94
CA LYS A 119 34.39 -4.74 -6.04
C LYS A 119 35.81 -5.03 -5.51
N ALA A 120 35.94 -5.76 -4.41
CA ALA A 120 37.23 -6.17 -3.86
C ALA A 120 37.98 -7.13 -4.79
N GLN A 121 37.27 -8.07 -5.44
CA GLN A 121 37.82 -8.98 -6.44
C GLN A 121 38.33 -8.22 -7.68
N TYR A 122 37.56 -7.25 -8.18
CA TYR A 122 37.99 -6.39 -9.29
C TYR A 122 39.24 -5.58 -8.94
N ILE A 123 39.29 -4.99 -7.73
CA ILE A 123 40.45 -4.22 -7.28
C ILE A 123 41.68 -5.12 -7.13
N ARG A 124 41.52 -6.33 -6.58
CA ARG A 124 42.60 -7.31 -6.45
C ARG A 124 43.12 -7.76 -7.81
N GLN A 125 42.23 -8.17 -8.72
CA GLN A 125 42.57 -8.61 -10.07
C GLN A 125 43.26 -7.48 -10.86
N LYS A 126 42.76 -6.25 -10.77
CA LYS A 126 43.38 -5.09 -11.41
C LYS A 126 44.77 -4.80 -10.82
N ASN A 127 44.94 -4.99 -9.51
CA ASN A 127 46.23 -4.82 -8.86
C ASN A 127 47.24 -5.90 -9.29
N ASP A 128 46.80 -7.14 -9.46
CA ASP A 128 47.62 -8.25 -9.95
C ASP A 128 48.00 -8.09 -11.43
N MET A 129 47.12 -7.48 -12.24
CA MET A 129 47.42 -7.09 -13.63
C MET A 129 48.45 -5.96 -13.74
N ILE A 130 48.48 -5.06 -12.76
CA ILE A 130 49.38 -3.89 -12.76
C ILE A 130 50.75 -4.25 -12.16
N ASN A 131 50.77 -5.04 -11.09
CA ASN A 131 51.99 -5.29 -10.31
C ASN A 131 52.56 -6.71 -10.48
N GLY A 132 51.95 -7.56 -11.31
CA GLY A 132 52.27 -8.97 -11.41
C GLY A 132 51.87 -9.76 -10.16
N PRO A 133 51.71 -11.09 -10.25
CA PRO A 133 51.43 -11.89 -9.08
C PRO A 133 52.58 -11.74 -8.08
N LYS A 134 52.27 -11.43 -6.82
CA LYS A 134 53.25 -11.53 -5.74
C LYS A 134 53.59 -13.02 -5.60
N GLU A 135 54.78 -13.40 -6.06
CA GLU A 135 55.36 -14.70 -5.72
C GLU A 135 55.50 -14.77 -4.19
N ASP A 136 55.08 -15.90 -3.62
CA ASP A 136 55.16 -16.20 -2.18
C ASP A 136 56.62 -16.29 -1.69
#